data_AF-A0A5C5PTL6-F1
#
_entry.id   AF-A0A5C5PTL6-F1
#
_cell.length_a   1.000
_cell.length_b   1.000
_cell.length_c   1.000
_cell.angle_alpha   90.00
_cell.angle_beta   90.00
_cell.angle_gamma   90.00
#
_symmetry.space_group_name_H-M   'P 1'
#
loop_
_entity.id
_entity.type
_entity.pdbx_description
1 polymer ?
#
loop_
_entity_poly.entity_id
_entity_poly.type
_entity_poly.pdbx_seq_one_letter_code
_entity_poly.pdbx_strand_id
1 'polypeptide(L)'
;MNVWSKLLTALRGGANEVGEALVDGQALRILEQEIRDADTQLHKSKEALAQIMAKHMLATEREKNSTAKIEDLEHYTLKALASGDETLATELAEKIASLEIRMPETQAQTASLGSSAAQLRKAITMAQDRLQTLKQQMDSAKTTESVQTAQLAVTQSCGAPKASLQVAAQSLDRIKLKQAELGAKIEATDQLAELSNPDAALENKLMAAGIVPSKPSAASVLTRLRARPHTEA
;
A
#
# COMPACT_ATOMS: atom_id res chain seq x y z
N MET A 1 -5.04 -24.64 0.61
CA MET A 1 -5.98 -23.49 0.51
C MET A 1 -5.58 -22.46 1.57
N ASN A 2 -5.24 -21.24 1.14
CA ASN A 2 -4.61 -20.22 2.00
C ASN A 2 -5.60 -19.61 3.00
N VAL A 3 -5.11 -19.29 4.21
CA VAL A 3 -5.85 -18.61 5.29
C VAL A 3 -6.53 -17.32 4.81
N TRP A 4 -5.90 -16.64 3.84
CA TRP A 4 -6.40 -15.45 3.17
C TRP A 4 -7.69 -15.67 2.36
N SER A 5 -7.86 -16.83 1.71
CA SER A 5 -9.10 -17.13 0.97
C SER A 5 -10.24 -17.49 1.91
N LYS A 6 -9.95 -18.08 3.08
CA LYS A 6 -10.94 -18.34 4.13
C LYS A 6 -11.44 -17.05 4.78
N LEU A 7 -10.54 -16.08 5.00
CA LEU A 7 -10.91 -14.75 5.49
C LEU A 7 -11.77 -13.98 4.48
N LEU A 8 -11.44 -14.00 3.19
CA LEU A 8 -12.25 -13.38 2.14
C LEU A 8 -13.62 -14.07 1.95
N THR A 9 -13.70 -15.39 2.10
CA THR A 9 -14.98 -16.12 2.03
C THR A 9 -15.80 -15.93 3.30
N ALA A 10 -15.18 -15.82 4.49
CA ALA A 10 -15.87 -15.46 5.72
C ALA A 10 -16.40 -14.01 5.69
N LEU A 11 -15.66 -13.09 5.05
CA LEU A 11 -16.08 -11.70 4.87
C LEU A 11 -17.21 -11.57 3.83
N ARG A 12 -17.22 -12.41 2.79
CA ARG A 12 -18.25 -12.42 1.73
C ARG A 12 -19.47 -13.29 2.09
N GLY A 13 -19.34 -14.18 3.07
CA GLY A 13 -20.38 -15.11 3.54
C GLY A 13 -20.93 -14.79 4.93
N GLY A 14 -20.63 -13.62 5.50
CA GLY A 14 -21.09 -13.19 6.83
C GLY A 14 -22.59 -12.85 6.93
N ALA A 15 -23.43 -13.53 6.17
CA ALA A 15 -24.89 -13.40 6.19
C ALA A 15 -25.50 -14.79 6.32
N ASN A 16 -25.61 -15.25 7.57
CA ASN A 16 -26.81 -15.84 8.17
C ASN A 16 -26.41 -16.62 9.43
N GLU A 17 -26.88 -16.13 10.57
CA GLU A 17 -27.12 -16.92 11.79
C GLU A 17 -25.89 -17.58 12.44
N VAL A 18 -25.19 -16.83 13.29
CA VAL A 18 -24.56 -17.45 14.47
C VAL A 18 -24.99 -16.68 15.72
N GLY A 19 -26.10 -17.16 16.29
CA GLY A 19 -26.33 -17.29 17.73
C GLY A 19 -26.26 -16.03 18.60
N GLU A 20 -27.43 -15.45 18.87
CA GLU A 20 -27.68 -14.51 19.96
C GLU A 20 -27.07 -15.00 21.31
N ALA A 21 -26.24 -14.13 21.91
CA ALA A 21 -26.08 -13.95 23.36
C ALA A 21 -25.37 -15.02 24.23
N LEU A 22 -24.65 -16.00 23.69
CA LEU A 22 -23.97 -17.03 24.52
C LEU A 22 -22.44 -17.16 24.37
N VAL A 23 -21.74 -16.24 23.69
CA VAL A 23 -20.26 -16.33 23.48
C VAL A 23 -19.53 -14.98 23.70
N ASP A 24 -20.19 -13.96 24.23
CA ASP A 24 -19.74 -12.56 24.12
C ASP A 24 -18.37 -12.26 24.77
N GLY A 25 -18.07 -12.84 25.94
CA GLY A 25 -16.77 -12.64 26.60
C GLY A 25 -15.60 -13.35 25.90
N GLN A 26 -15.83 -14.52 25.29
CA GLN A 26 -14.78 -15.28 24.58
C GLN A 26 -14.50 -14.69 23.20
N ALA A 27 -15.53 -14.22 22.49
CA ALA A 27 -15.39 -13.56 21.21
C ALA A 27 -14.60 -12.24 21.32
N LEU A 28 -14.87 -11.42 22.35
CA LEU A 28 -14.10 -10.20 22.60
C LEU A 28 -12.63 -10.49 22.92
N ARG A 29 -12.36 -11.57 23.68
CA ARG A 29 -10.97 -11.99 23.99
C ARG A 29 -10.22 -12.46 22.74
N ILE A 30 -10.88 -13.21 21.86
CA ILE A 30 -10.32 -13.64 20.57
C ILE A 30 -10.03 -12.41 19.70
N LEU A 31 -10.99 -11.49 19.57
CA LEU A 31 -10.79 -10.25 18.80
C LEU A 31 -9.63 -9.41 19.34
N GLU A 32 -9.48 -9.29 20.65
CA GLU A 32 -8.36 -8.58 21.27
C GLU A 32 -7.01 -9.23 20.93
N GLN A 33 -6.97 -10.57 20.91
CA GLN A 33 -5.77 -11.30 20.50
C GLN A 33 -5.45 -11.09 19.03
N GLU A 34 -6.44 -11.20 18.15
CA GLU A 34 -6.27 -10.94 16.71
C GLU A 34 -5.83 -9.50 16.44
N ILE A 35 -6.33 -8.52 17.19
CA ILE A 35 -5.88 -7.12 17.10
C ILE A 35 -4.40 -7.01 17.51
N ARG A 36 -3.96 -7.67 18.60
CA ARG A 36 -2.55 -7.67 19.03
C ARG A 36 -1.63 -8.33 18.01
N ASP A 37 -2.07 -9.45 17.44
CA ASP A 37 -1.31 -10.19 16.44
C ASP A 37 -1.19 -9.38 15.14
N ALA A 38 -2.29 -8.74 14.71
CA ALA A 38 -2.29 -7.81 13.59
C ALA A 38 -1.37 -6.61 13.81
N ASP A 39 -1.33 -6.04 15.02
CA ASP A 39 -0.45 -4.91 15.37
C ASP A 39 1.03 -5.34 15.27
N THR A 40 1.34 -6.53 15.80
CA THR A 40 2.69 -7.12 15.72
C THR A 40 3.11 -7.35 14.26
N GLN A 41 2.20 -7.88 13.43
CA GLN A 41 2.47 -8.11 12.02
C GLN A 41 2.62 -6.81 11.24
N LEU A 42 1.85 -5.78 11.61
CA LEU A 42 1.96 -4.44 11.04
C LEU A 42 3.33 -3.82 11.37
N HIS A 43 3.82 -3.97 12.60
CA HIS A 43 5.16 -3.54 12.99
C HIS A 43 6.26 -4.21 12.14
N LYS A 44 6.21 -5.53 11.99
CA LYS A 44 7.14 -6.27 11.10
C LYS A 44 7.06 -5.80 9.65
N SER A 45 5.86 -5.46 9.18
CA SER A 45 5.65 -4.95 7.83
C SER A 45 6.29 -3.57 7.63
N LYS A 46 6.25 -2.70 8.65
CA LYS A 46 6.94 -1.40 8.65
C LYS A 46 8.46 -1.56 8.62
N GLU A 47 9.01 -2.53 9.35
CA GLU A 47 10.44 -2.84 9.29
C GLU A 47 10.85 -3.33 7.89
N ALA A 48 10.05 -4.22 7.29
CA ALA A 48 10.28 -4.68 5.92
C ALA A 48 10.21 -3.53 4.91
N LEU A 49 9.27 -2.60 5.08
CA LEU A 49 9.18 -1.38 4.27
C LEU A 49 10.45 -0.54 4.41
N ALA A 50 10.95 -0.31 5.62
CA ALA A 50 12.18 0.44 5.84
C ALA A 50 13.38 -0.22 5.15
N GLN A 51 13.48 -1.54 5.18
CA GLN A 51 14.53 -2.29 4.47
C GLN A 51 14.44 -2.11 2.95
N ILE A 52 13.24 -2.17 2.36
CA ILE A 52 13.05 -1.96 0.92
C ILE A 52 13.38 -0.51 0.55
N MET A 53 12.95 0.46 1.35
CA MET A 53 13.27 1.87 1.15
C MET A 53 14.77 2.13 1.19
N ALA A 54 15.49 1.52 2.15
CA ALA A 54 16.95 1.62 2.21
C ALA A 54 17.61 1.03 0.96
N LYS A 55 17.16 -0.14 0.48
CA LYS A 55 17.64 -0.73 -0.77
C LYS A 55 17.35 0.18 -1.97
N HIS A 56 16.16 0.75 -2.05
CA HIS A 56 15.76 1.68 -3.10
C HIS A 56 16.65 2.93 -3.11
N MET A 57 16.91 3.54 -1.94
CA MET A 57 17.81 4.69 -1.83
C MET A 57 19.22 4.37 -2.30
N LEU A 58 19.79 3.23 -1.86
CA LEU A 58 21.12 2.80 -2.29
C LEU A 58 21.17 2.51 -3.80
N ALA A 59 20.11 1.94 -4.38
CA ALA A 59 20.03 1.69 -5.81
C ALA A 59 19.95 3.01 -6.61
N THR A 60 19.12 3.95 -6.15
CA THR A 60 19.01 5.30 -6.73
C THR A 60 20.35 6.04 -6.69
N GLU A 61 21.08 5.93 -5.59
CA GLU A 61 22.40 6.56 -5.45
C GLU A 61 23.44 5.93 -6.38
N ARG A 62 23.40 4.61 -6.58
CA ARG A 62 24.25 3.94 -7.57
C ARG A 62 23.93 4.38 -9.00
N GLU A 63 22.66 4.57 -9.31
CA GLU A 63 22.23 5.09 -10.61
C GLU A 63 22.80 6.49 -10.85
N LYS A 64 22.61 7.42 -9.90
CA LYS A 64 23.17 8.77 -9.97
C LYS A 64 24.68 8.77 -10.18
N ASN A 65 25.41 7.97 -9.40
CA ASN A 65 26.85 7.85 -9.53
C ASN A 65 27.28 7.26 -10.88
N SER A 66 26.49 6.36 -11.46
CA SER A 66 26.77 5.79 -12.78
C SER A 66 26.51 6.82 -13.88
N THR A 67 25.45 7.61 -13.77
CA THR A 67 25.14 8.72 -14.69
C THR A 67 26.23 9.78 -14.66
N ALA A 68 26.65 10.22 -13.47
CA ALA A 68 27.74 11.20 -13.33
C ALA A 68 29.06 10.69 -13.96
N LYS A 69 29.39 9.40 -13.77
CA LYS A 69 30.56 8.79 -14.44
C LYS A 69 30.45 8.76 -15.95
N ILE A 70 29.25 8.54 -16.50
CA ILE A 70 29.03 8.61 -17.95
C ILE A 70 29.26 10.04 -18.43
N GLU A 71 28.71 11.04 -17.75
CA GLU A 71 28.90 12.46 -18.10
C GLU A 71 30.37 12.87 -18.07
N ASP A 72 31.13 12.45 -17.04
CA ASP A 72 32.56 12.70 -16.95
C ASP A 72 33.32 12.05 -18.12
N LEU A 73 33.02 10.79 -18.43
CA LEU A 73 33.64 10.06 -19.55
C LEU A 73 33.28 10.70 -20.89
N GLU A 74 32.02 11.13 -21.09
CA GLU A 74 31.59 11.84 -22.29
C GLU A 74 32.40 13.13 -22.47
N HIS A 75 32.59 13.91 -21.40
CA HIS A 75 33.41 15.11 -21.43
C HIS A 75 34.89 14.82 -21.77
N TYR A 76 35.49 13.76 -21.20
CA TYR A 76 36.84 13.34 -21.58
C TYR A 76 36.92 12.85 -23.03
N THR A 77 35.87 12.19 -23.52
CA THR A 77 35.80 11.68 -24.90
C THR A 77 35.77 12.84 -25.89
N LEU A 78 35.00 13.88 -25.61
CA LEU A 78 34.96 15.11 -26.43
C LEU A 78 36.33 15.81 -26.48
N LYS A 79 37.07 15.84 -25.37
CA LYS A 79 38.44 16.39 -25.33
C LYS A 79 39.42 15.57 -26.16
N ALA A 80 39.33 14.24 -26.10
CA ALA A 80 40.18 13.34 -26.89
C ALA A 80 39.92 13.52 -28.39
N LEU A 81 38.64 13.59 -28.80
CA LEU A 81 38.24 13.88 -30.18
C LEU A 81 38.74 15.25 -30.66
N ALA A 82 38.60 16.29 -29.84
CA ALA A 82 39.09 17.63 -30.16
C ALA A 82 40.63 17.69 -30.31
N SER A 83 41.34 16.81 -29.61
CA SER A 83 42.80 16.69 -29.68
C SER A 83 43.28 15.77 -30.81
N GLY A 84 42.37 15.15 -31.57
CA GLY A 84 42.68 14.20 -32.64
C GLY A 84 43.14 12.81 -32.16
N ASP A 85 43.02 12.52 -30.86
CA ASP A 85 43.38 11.22 -30.29
C ASP A 85 42.21 10.24 -30.42
N GLU A 86 42.02 9.74 -31.63
CA GLU A 86 40.95 8.80 -31.98
C GLU A 86 41.06 7.47 -31.21
N THR A 87 42.27 7.06 -30.83
CA THR A 87 42.49 5.84 -30.04
C THR A 87 41.91 5.99 -28.63
N LEU A 88 42.27 7.06 -27.92
CA LEU A 88 41.75 7.34 -26.59
C LEU A 88 40.24 7.61 -26.61
N ALA A 89 39.76 8.34 -27.63
CA ALA A 89 38.33 8.58 -27.80
C ALA A 89 37.53 7.28 -27.97
N THR A 90 38.08 6.32 -28.72
CA THR A 90 37.45 5.00 -28.92
C THR A 90 37.39 4.21 -27.61
N GLU A 91 38.48 4.15 -26.85
CA GLU A 91 38.51 3.45 -25.55
C GLU A 91 37.51 4.04 -24.54
N LEU A 92 37.41 5.38 -24.47
CA LEU A 92 36.45 6.06 -23.61
C LEU A 92 35.00 5.80 -24.06
N ALA A 93 34.74 5.81 -25.36
CA ALA A 93 33.43 5.48 -25.93
C ALA A 93 33.01 4.03 -25.64
N GLU A 94 33.93 3.06 -25.71
CA GLU A 94 33.68 1.68 -25.30
C GLU A 94 33.31 1.58 -23.82
N LYS A 95 34.01 2.33 -22.96
CA LYS A 95 33.72 2.37 -21.53
C LYS A 95 32.35 2.97 -21.24
N ILE A 96 31.96 4.05 -21.91
CA ILE A 96 30.62 4.65 -21.85
C ILE A 96 29.57 3.63 -22.29
N ALA A 97 29.76 2.99 -23.45
CA ALA A 97 28.84 1.98 -23.97
C ALA A 97 28.66 0.82 -22.97
N SER A 98 29.73 0.37 -22.31
CA SER A 98 29.65 -0.67 -21.28
C SER A 98 28.81 -0.26 -20.06
N LEU A 99 28.83 1.02 -19.67
CA LEU A 99 28.02 1.55 -18.57
C LEU A 99 26.56 1.74 -19.01
N GLU A 100 26.34 2.27 -20.21
CA GLU A 100 25.00 2.46 -20.79
C GLU A 100 24.28 1.12 -21.05
N ILE A 101 24.99 0.03 -21.33
CA ILE A 101 24.38 -1.31 -21.45
C ILE A 101 23.83 -1.80 -20.09
N ARG A 102 24.49 -1.47 -18.98
CA ARG A 102 24.11 -1.90 -17.62
C ARG A 102 23.08 -0.97 -16.95
N MET A 103 23.03 0.29 -17.38
CA MET A 103 22.14 1.30 -16.79
C MET A 103 20.67 0.88 -16.78
N PRO A 104 20.09 0.34 -17.87
CA PRO A 104 18.68 0.06 -17.91
C PRO A 104 18.24 -1.08 -16.99
N GLU A 105 19.12 -2.06 -16.74
CA GLU A 105 18.86 -3.12 -15.76
C GLU A 105 18.84 -2.54 -14.35
N THR A 106 19.82 -1.69 -14.03
CA THR A 106 19.91 -0.99 -12.73
C THR A 106 18.71 -0.07 -12.49
N GLN A 107 18.27 0.64 -13.53
CA GLN A 107 17.07 1.48 -13.53
C GLN A 107 15.80 0.66 -13.32
N ALA A 108 15.65 -0.45 -14.04
CA ALA A 108 14.50 -1.33 -13.87
C ALA A 108 14.44 -1.92 -12.45
N GLN A 109 15.58 -2.31 -11.88
CA GLN A 109 15.66 -2.78 -10.51
C GLN A 109 15.29 -1.68 -9.49
N THR A 110 15.80 -0.46 -9.67
CA THR A 110 15.48 0.69 -8.82
C THR A 110 13.98 1.02 -8.90
N ALA A 111 13.42 1.10 -10.10
CA ALA A 111 11.99 1.34 -10.30
C ALA A 111 11.11 0.25 -9.64
N SER A 112 11.51 -1.03 -9.74
CA SER A 112 10.82 -2.14 -9.10
C SER A 112 10.84 -2.03 -7.57
N LEU A 113 11.98 -1.66 -6.97
CA LEU A 113 12.09 -1.41 -5.53
C LEU A 113 11.21 -0.22 -5.09
N GLY A 114 11.19 0.87 -5.87
CA GLY A 114 10.36 2.04 -5.60
C GLY A 114 8.87 1.72 -5.64
N SER A 115 8.43 0.98 -6.67
CA SER A 115 7.05 0.50 -6.79
C SER A 115 6.65 -0.40 -5.62
N SER A 116 7.52 -1.36 -5.26
CA SER A 116 7.30 -2.27 -4.13
C SER A 116 7.17 -1.52 -2.81
N ALA A 117 8.02 -0.51 -2.57
CA ALA A 117 7.94 0.34 -1.39
C ALA A 117 6.64 1.14 -1.35
N ALA A 118 6.21 1.72 -2.47
CA ALA A 118 4.97 2.48 -2.56
C ALA A 118 3.73 1.62 -2.29
N GLN A 119 3.68 0.42 -2.89
CA GLN A 119 2.60 -0.54 -2.69
C GLN A 119 2.54 -1.01 -1.23
N LEU A 120 3.68 -1.36 -0.64
CA LEU A 120 3.75 -1.80 0.75
C LEU A 120 3.36 -0.67 1.72
N ARG A 121 3.78 0.57 1.45
CA ARG A 121 3.37 1.75 2.23
C ARG A 121 1.84 1.91 2.21
N LYS A 122 1.22 1.84 1.03
CA LYS A 122 -0.24 1.93 0.90
C LYS A 122 -0.95 0.83 1.68
N ALA A 123 -0.48 -0.42 1.55
CA ALA A 123 -1.05 -1.55 2.27
C ALA A 123 -0.94 -1.39 3.80
N ILE A 124 0.20 -0.91 4.29
CA ILE A 124 0.43 -0.62 5.72
C ILE A 124 -0.52 0.47 6.21
N THR A 125 -0.69 1.58 5.48
CA THR A 125 -1.62 2.64 5.87
C THR A 125 -3.05 2.12 5.94
N MET A 126 -3.50 1.38 4.93
CA MET A 126 -4.85 0.78 4.94
C MET A 126 -5.04 -0.21 6.10
N ALA A 127 -4.02 -1.00 6.43
CA ALA A 127 -4.06 -1.92 7.56
C ALA A 127 -4.09 -1.17 8.90
N GLN A 128 -3.35 -0.07 9.03
CA GLN A 128 -3.37 0.80 10.21
C GLN A 128 -4.76 1.38 10.47
N ASP A 129 -5.38 1.97 9.44
CA ASP A 129 -6.69 2.61 9.59
C ASP A 129 -7.78 1.60 9.99
N ARG A 130 -7.73 0.41 9.39
CA ARG A 130 -8.62 -0.70 9.74
C ARG A 130 -8.40 -1.16 11.18
N LEU A 131 -7.14 -1.35 11.59
CA LEU A 131 -6.79 -1.79 12.93
C LEU A 131 -7.21 -0.76 13.99
N GLN A 132 -7.06 0.53 13.70
CA GLN A 132 -7.56 1.61 14.55
C GLN A 132 -9.09 1.57 14.69
N THR A 133 -9.80 1.34 13.58
CA THR A 133 -11.26 1.21 13.59
C THR A 133 -11.71 0.01 14.42
N LEU A 134 -11.06 -1.15 14.27
CA LEU A 134 -11.34 -2.35 15.05
C LEU A 134 -11.09 -2.16 16.55
N LYS A 135 -10.01 -1.45 16.92
CA LYS A 135 -9.73 -1.06 18.31
C LYS A 135 -10.88 -0.22 18.89
N GLN A 136 -11.33 0.81 18.16
CA GLN A 136 -12.44 1.67 18.59
C GLN A 136 -13.77 0.90 18.73
N GLN A 137 -14.07 0.01 17.79
CA GLN A 137 -15.28 -0.83 17.84
C GLN A 137 -15.24 -1.79 19.02
N MET A 138 -14.08 -2.39 19.30
CA MET A 138 -13.87 -3.25 20.47
C MET A 138 -14.10 -2.48 21.78
N ASP A 139 -13.57 -1.27 21.91
CA ASP A 139 -13.75 -0.46 23.12
C ASP A 139 -15.23 -0.07 23.35
N SER A 140 -15.95 0.27 22.27
CA SER A 140 -17.39 0.51 22.32
C SER A 140 -18.18 -0.75 22.71
N ALA A 141 -17.78 -1.92 22.21
CA ALA A 141 -18.43 -3.19 22.54
C ALA A 141 -18.21 -3.55 24.02
N LYS A 142 -16.98 -3.43 24.54
CA LYS A 142 -16.65 -3.64 25.96
C LYS A 142 -17.44 -2.70 26.88
N THR A 143 -17.56 -1.44 26.49
CA THR A 143 -18.36 -0.46 27.24
C THR A 143 -19.84 -0.84 27.27
N THR A 144 -20.37 -1.29 26.13
CA THR A 144 -21.77 -1.72 26.02
C THR A 144 -22.04 -2.97 26.87
N GLU A 145 -21.15 -3.95 26.82
CA GLU A 145 -21.20 -5.16 27.67
C GLU A 145 -21.20 -4.77 29.15
N SER A 146 -20.28 -3.91 29.59
CA SER A 146 -20.19 -3.45 30.98
C SER A 146 -21.47 -2.76 31.47
N VAL A 147 -22.06 -1.88 30.64
CA VAL A 147 -23.34 -1.22 30.97
C VAL A 147 -24.47 -2.23 31.06
N GLN A 148 -24.54 -3.19 30.14
CA GLN A 148 -25.56 -4.23 30.16
C GLN A 148 -25.44 -5.14 31.40
N THR A 149 -24.22 -5.54 31.76
CA THR A 149 -23.96 -6.30 32.99
C THR A 149 -24.37 -5.52 34.25
N ALA A 150 -24.03 -4.23 34.32
CA ALA A 150 -24.43 -3.38 35.44
C ALA A 150 -25.96 -3.23 35.53
N GLN A 151 -26.64 -3.02 34.40
CA GLN A 151 -28.10 -2.93 34.35
C GLN A 151 -28.76 -4.24 34.81
N LEU A 152 -28.24 -5.40 34.38
CA LEU A 152 -28.72 -6.71 34.81
C LEU A 152 -28.55 -6.89 36.32
N ALA A 153 -27.39 -6.55 36.88
CA ALA A 153 -27.14 -6.62 38.32
C ALA A 153 -28.13 -5.76 39.12
N VAL A 154 -28.42 -4.54 38.67
CA VAL A 154 -29.41 -3.66 39.30
C VAL A 154 -30.81 -4.27 39.24
N THR A 155 -31.23 -4.77 38.08
CA THR A 155 -32.56 -5.41 37.94
C THR A 155 -32.73 -6.69 38.75
N GLN A 156 -31.66 -7.46 38.95
CA GLN A 156 -31.66 -8.65 39.81
C GLN A 156 -31.69 -8.27 41.29
N SER A 157 -31.06 -7.15 41.67
CA SER A 157 -31.06 -6.64 43.04
C SER A 157 -32.38 -5.98 43.48
N CYS A 158 -33.16 -5.44 42.53
CA CYS A 158 -34.51 -4.93 42.77
C CYS A 158 -35.55 -6.02 42.48
N GLY A 159 -35.94 -6.80 43.48
CA GLY A 159 -36.97 -7.85 43.34
C GLY A 159 -38.24 -7.37 42.62
N ALA A 160 -38.68 -8.08 41.58
CA ALA A 160 -39.76 -7.66 40.67
C ALA A 160 -41.17 -7.99 41.22
N PRO A 161 -42.25 -7.27 40.80
CA PRO A 161 -42.87 -7.61 39.50
C PRO A 161 -43.50 -6.43 38.68
N LYS A 162 -43.66 -6.67 37.36
CA LYS A 162 -44.44 -5.99 36.29
C LYS A 162 -43.79 -5.00 35.30
N ALA A 163 -42.52 -4.60 35.41
CA ALA A 163 -41.90 -3.69 34.42
C ALA A 163 -41.13 -4.38 33.25
N SER A 164 -40.92 -5.70 33.30
CA SER A 164 -40.00 -6.40 32.38
C SER A 164 -40.48 -6.48 30.92
N LEU A 165 -41.78 -6.45 30.66
CA LEU A 165 -42.34 -6.53 29.29
C LEU A 165 -42.26 -5.21 28.51
N GLN A 166 -42.37 -4.07 29.20
CA GLN A 166 -42.34 -2.75 28.55
C GLN A 166 -40.91 -2.29 28.22
N VAL A 167 -39.94 -2.68 29.06
CA VAL A 167 -38.51 -2.41 28.82
C VAL A 167 -37.96 -3.30 27.69
N ALA A 168 -38.38 -4.55 27.60
CA ALA A 168 -37.97 -5.46 26.51
C ALA A 168 -38.48 -4.99 25.12
N ALA A 169 -39.73 -4.50 25.07
CA ALA A 169 -40.29 -3.91 23.85
C ALA A 169 -39.53 -2.63 23.42
N GLN A 170 -39.24 -1.73 24.37
CA GLN A 170 -38.49 -0.50 24.10
C GLN A 170 -37.02 -0.78 23.71
N SER A 171 -36.39 -1.82 24.26
CA SER A 171 -35.03 -2.20 23.85
C SER A 171 -35.00 -2.77 22.43
N LEU A 172 -36.01 -3.56 22.04
CA LEU A 172 -36.09 -4.14 20.71
C LEU A 172 -36.26 -3.06 19.63
N ASP A 173 -37.12 -2.07 19.87
CA ASP A 173 -37.32 -0.94 18.94
C ASP A 173 -36.04 -0.10 18.79
N ARG A 174 -35.29 0.10 19.89
CA ARG A 174 -34.03 0.86 19.87
C ARG A 174 -32.90 0.12 19.16
N ILE A 175 -32.87 -1.21 19.24
CA ILE A 175 -31.89 -2.06 18.53
C ILE A 175 -32.22 -2.08 17.03
N LYS A 176 -33.49 -2.22 16.64
CA LYS A 176 -33.92 -2.17 15.24
C LYS A 176 -33.59 -0.83 14.57
N LEU A 177 -33.78 0.29 15.30
CA LEU A 177 -33.45 1.62 14.78
C LEU A 177 -31.94 1.77 14.50
N LYS A 178 -31.08 1.30 15.43
CA LYS A 178 -29.62 1.31 15.24
C LYS A 178 -29.14 0.41 14.11
N GLN A 179 -29.79 -0.74 13.89
CA GLN A 179 -29.47 -1.63 12.77
C GLN A 179 -29.85 -1.01 11.43
N ALA A 180 -30.99 -0.31 11.34
CA ALA A 180 -31.40 0.43 10.15
C ALA A 180 -30.45 1.59 9.82
N GLU A 181 -29.99 2.34 10.84
CA GLU A 181 -29.02 3.43 10.66
C GLU A 181 -27.65 2.93 10.17
N LEU A 182 -27.18 1.77 10.65
CA LEU A 182 -25.93 1.17 10.20
C LEU A 182 -26.03 0.64 8.76
N GLY A 183 -27.14 0.02 8.38
CA GLY A 183 -27.38 -0.45 7.01
C GLY A 183 -27.34 0.70 6.01
N ALA A 184 -28.05 1.80 6.29
CA ALA A 184 -28.06 2.99 5.43
C ALA A 184 -26.67 3.64 5.28
N LYS A 185 -25.84 3.57 6.33
CA LYS A 185 -24.49 4.15 6.31
C LYS A 185 -23.50 3.34 5.46
N ILE A 186 -23.65 2.01 5.43
CA ILE A 186 -22.81 1.11 4.62
C ILE A 186 -23.13 1.26 3.13
N GLU A 187 -24.43 1.32 2.79
CA GLU A 187 -24.88 1.52 1.42
C GLU A 187 -24.41 2.87 0.84
N ALA A 188 -24.39 3.93 1.66
CA ALA A 188 -23.85 5.24 1.28
C ALA A 188 -22.33 5.22 1.06
N THR A 189 -21.57 4.42 1.82
CA THR A 189 -20.11 4.31 1.64
C THR A 189 -19.73 3.48 0.41
N ASP A 190 -20.51 2.47 0.05
CA ASP A 190 -20.26 1.64 -1.14
C ASP A 190 -20.51 2.44 -2.43
N GLN A 191 -21.56 3.27 -2.47
CA GLN A 191 -21.84 4.16 -3.60
C GLN A 191 -20.74 5.22 -3.82
N LEU A 192 -20.05 5.64 -2.76
CA LEU A 192 -18.92 6.58 -2.84
C LEU A 192 -17.62 5.90 -3.35
N ALA A 193 -17.44 4.61 -3.09
CA ALA A 193 -16.26 3.86 -3.52
C ALA A 193 -16.29 3.52 -5.02
N GLU A 194 -17.47 3.30 -5.61
CA GLU A 194 -17.63 3.00 -7.04
C GLU A 194 -17.32 4.19 -7.98
N LEU A 195 -17.38 5.42 -7.47
CA LEU A 195 -17.12 6.64 -8.25
C LEU A 195 -15.64 6.99 -8.45
N SER A 196 -14.70 6.23 -7.86
CA SER A 196 -13.33 6.73 -7.61
C SER A 196 -12.20 6.23 -8.53
N ASN A 197 -12.40 5.56 -9.68
CA ASN A 197 -11.26 5.21 -10.57
C ASN A 197 -11.54 5.07 -12.09
N PRO A 198 -11.70 6.18 -12.84
CA PRO A 198 -11.64 6.21 -14.31
C PRO A 198 -10.24 6.42 -14.90
N ASP A 199 -9.25 6.89 -14.13
CA ASP A 199 -7.96 7.37 -14.67
C ASP A 199 -6.93 6.26 -14.96
N ALA A 200 -7.00 5.13 -14.26
CA ALA A 200 -6.07 4.01 -14.45
C ALA A 200 -6.24 3.26 -15.81
N ALA A 201 -7.36 3.51 -16.51
CA ALA A 201 -7.66 2.90 -17.80
C ALA A 201 -7.07 3.66 -19.00
N LEU A 202 -6.69 4.93 -18.82
CA LEU A 202 -6.18 5.80 -19.88
C LEU A 202 -4.68 5.59 -20.12
N GLU A 203 -3.91 5.49 -19.04
CA GLU A 203 -2.45 5.29 -19.04
C GLU A 203 -2.05 3.99 -19.77
N ASN A 204 -2.83 2.92 -19.57
CA ASN A 204 -2.61 1.62 -20.21
C ASN A 204 -2.87 1.63 -21.72
N LYS A 205 -3.71 2.54 -22.23
CA LYS A 205 -3.97 2.70 -23.67
C LYS A 205 -2.85 3.46 -24.38
N LEU A 206 -2.18 4.38 -23.68
CA LEU A 206 -1.08 5.18 -24.23
C LEU A 206 0.20 4.35 -24.43
N MET A 207 0.46 3.39 -23.53
CA MET A 207 1.53 2.41 -23.73
C MET A 207 1.21 1.39 -24.84
N ALA A 208 -0.03 0.92 -24.93
CA ALA A 208 -0.46 0.00 -25.98
C ALA A 208 -0.43 0.63 -27.39
N ALA A 209 -0.55 1.96 -27.48
CA ALA A 209 -0.47 2.73 -28.72
C ALA A 209 0.97 2.98 -29.21
N GLY A 210 2.00 2.51 -28.49
CA GLY A 210 3.40 2.59 -28.94
C GLY A 210 3.97 4.01 -29.01
N ILE A 211 3.42 4.94 -28.22
CA ILE A 211 3.77 6.37 -28.26
C ILE A 211 5.13 6.66 -27.57
N VAL A 212 5.72 5.69 -26.83
CA VAL A 212 6.98 5.87 -26.09
C VAL A 212 8.12 5.00 -26.68
N PRO A 213 9.27 5.56 -27.11
CA PRO A 213 10.29 4.81 -27.87
C PRO A 213 11.36 4.09 -27.04
N SER A 214 12.03 3.14 -27.72
CA SER A 214 13.02 2.14 -27.25
C SER A 214 14.50 2.61 -27.23
N LYS A 215 15.34 1.86 -26.48
CA LYS A 215 16.72 2.10 -25.97
C LYS A 215 17.85 2.33 -27.01
N PRO A 216 18.96 3.01 -26.58
CA PRO A 216 20.12 3.37 -27.43
C PRO A 216 21.23 2.30 -27.55
N SER A 217 22.09 2.46 -28.58
CA SER A 217 23.32 1.67 -28.89
C SER A 217 24.58 2.57 -29.03
N ALA A 218 25.79 2.00 -29.00
CA ALA A 218 27.06 2.75 -29.07
C ALA A 218 27.20 3.64 -30.34
N ALA A 219 26.78 3.15 -31.51
CA ALA A 219 26.74 3.96 -32.74
C ALA A 219 25.73 5.13 -32.63
N SER A 220 24.61 4.92 -31.93
CA SER A 220 23.62 5.97 -31.68
C SER A 220 24.13 7.05 -30.72
N VAL A 221 24.99 6.68 -29.78
CA VAL A 221 25.60 7.58 -28.79
C VAL A 221 26.66 8.45 -29.46
N LEU A 222 27.55 7.87 -30.28
CA LEU A 222 28.50 8.65 -31.07
C LEU A 222 27.81 9.59 -32.07
N THR A 223 26.73 9.15 -32.70
CA THR A 223 25.93 9.99 -33.59
C THR A 223 25.28 11.14 -32.83
N ARG A 224 24.72 10.88 -31.64
CA ARG A 224 24.13 11.90 -30.75
C ARG A 224 25.16 12.92 -30.27
N LEU A 225 26.34 12.47 -29.85
CA LEU A 225 27.38 13.35 -29.32
C LEU A 225 28.02 14.22 -30.41
N ARG A 226 28.25 13.68 -31.62
CA ARG A 226 28.71 14.48 -32.78
C ARG A 226 27.68 15.50 -33.26
N ALA A 227 26.39 15.24 -33.04
CA ALA A 227 25.31 16.16 -33.39
C ALA A 227 25.11 17.30 -32.36
N ARG A 228 25.79 17.26 -31.20
CA ARG A 228 25.70 18.33 -30.19
C ARG A 228 26.68 19.45 -30.57
N PRO A 229 26.22 20.68 -30.86
CA PRO A 229 27.12 21.77 -31.21
C PRO A 229 27.98 22.16 -30.01
N HIS A 230 29.29 22.24 -30.22
CA HIS A 230 30.25 22.79 -29.26
C HIS A 230 29.83 24.22 -28.91
N THR A 231 29.28 24.40 -27.72
CA THR A 231 29.12 25.74 -27.16
C THR A 231 30.40 26.05 -26.42
N GLU A 232 31.35 26.66 -27.12
CA GLU A 232 32.45 27.38 -26.50
C GLU A 232 31.88 28.66 -25.87
N ALA A 233 31.89 28.72 -24.54
CA ALA A 233 31.93 29.95 -23.74
C ALA A 233 32.37 29.61 -22.31
#